data_AF-A0A8B0SVX1-F1
#
_entry.id   AF-A0A8B0SVX1-F1
#
_cell.length_a   1.000
_cell.length_b   1.000
_cell.length_c   1.000
_cell.angle_alpha   90.00
_cell.angle_beta   90.00
_cell.angle_gamma   90.00
#
_symmetry.space_group_name_H-M   'P 1'
#
loop_
_entity.id
_entity.type
_entity.pdbx_description
1 polymer ?
#
loop_
_entity_poly.entity_id
_entity_poly.type
_entity_poly.pdbx_seq_one_letter_code
_entity_poly.pdbx_strand_id
1 'polypeptide(L)'
;MSTIPQLAKLGFSSDVVPVINTPAPNMTRGFERFHISYNSSSAGYGCDTTALVLDGRVFFVLNGDHACDMTKAAAARGIDGCIDVFIDRIESASRHSEHKMAIGLTNDEFGLMPTALAVIGEENILRLLSAVTGNAQDFFSVRY
;
A
#
# COMPACT_ATOMS: atom_id res chain seq x y z
N MET A 1 -15.71 -5.44 -5.76
CA MET A 1 -15.87 -5.17 -4.33
C MET A 1 -16.02 -6.50 -3.60
N SER A 2 -15.12 -6.77 -2.65
CA SER A 2 -15.12 -7.95 -1.79
C SER A 2 -16.13 -7.77 -0.66
N THR A 3 -16.78 -8.88 -0.28
CA THR A 3 -17.72 -8.93 0.84
C THR A 3 -17.02 -9.24 2.15
N ILE A 4 -17.65 -8.92 3.29
CA ILE A 4 -17.12 -9.23 4.63
C ILE A 4 -16.77 -10.72 4.79
N PRO A 5 -17.61 -11.70 4.39
CA PRO A 5 -17.23 -13.12 4.48
C PRO A 5 -16.03 -13.52 3.61
N GLN A 6 -15.84 -12.89 2.45
CA GLN A 6 -14.68 -13.14 1.59
C GLN A 6 -13.41 -12.58 2.23
N LEU A 7 -13.47 -11.38 2.78
CA LEU A 7 -12.37 -10.73 3.49
C LEU A 7 -11.98 -11.51 4.76
N ALA A 8 -12.96 -11.99 5.53
CA ALA A 8 -12.71 -12.83 6.70
C ALA A 8 -11.99 -14.14 6.34
N LYS A 9 -12.35 -14.79 5.22
CA LYS A 9 -11.62 -15.97 4.71
C LYS A 9 -10.17 -15.64 4.30
N LEU A 10 -9.94 -14.41 3.88
CA LEU A 10 -8.60 -13.89 3.61
C LEU A 10 -7.89 -13.41 4.89
N GLY A 11 -8.46 -13.59 6.09
CA GLY A 11 -7.82 -13.21 7.36
C GLY A 11 -7.93 -11.71 7.69
N PHE A 12 -8.84 -10.99 7.06
CA PHE A 12 -9.13 -9.60 7.44
C PHE A 12 -10.07 -9.56 8.65
N SER A 13 -9.92 -8.52 9.46
CA SER A 13 -10.79 -8.19 10.59
C SER A 13 -11.08 -6.68 10.61
N SER A 14 -12.12 -6.27 11.32
CA SER A 14 -12.47 -4.86 11.53
C SER A 14 -12.50 -4.59 13.03
N ASP A 15 -11.87 -3.50 13.45
CA ASP A 15 -11.94 -3.04 14.83
C ASP A 15 -13.28 -2.34 15.09
N VAL A 16 -13.75 -2.37 16.34
CA VAL A 16 -14.89 -1.54 16.75
C VAL A 16 -14.35 -0.23 17.31
N VAL A 17 -14.82 0.90 16.78
CA VAL A 17 -14.48 2.22 17.31
C VAL A 17 -15.16 2.39 18.68
N PRO A 18 -14.42 2.40 19.81
CA PRO A 18 -15.03 2.23 21.13
C PRO A 18 -16.02 3.33 21.52
N VAL A 19 -15.75 4.58 21.08
CA VAL A 19 -16.54 5.76 21.46
C VAL A 19 -17.92 5.78 20.81
N ILE A 20 -18.04 5.25 19.59
CA ILE A 20 -19.28 5.27 18.80
C ILE A 20 -19.87 3.88 18.58
N ASN A 21 -19.27 2.84 19.19
CA ASN A 21 -19.65 1.44 19.10
C ASN A 21 -20.01 0.97 17.67
N THR A 22 -19.22 1.42 16.69
CA THR A 22 -19.43 1.16 15.26
C THR A 22 -18.17 0.53 14.68
N PRO A 23 -18.28 -0.46 13.77
CA PRO A 23 -17.11 -1.00 13.08
C PRO A 23 -16.31 0.10 12.38
N ALA A 24 -14.99 -0.02 12.42
CA ALA A 24 -14.11 0.81 11.63
C ALA A 24 -14.46 0.64 10.14
N PRO A 25 -14.41 1.71 9.35
CA PRO A 25 -14.79 1.65 7.94
C PRO A 25 -13.89 0.70 7.14
N ASN A 26 -12.67 0.45 7.63
CA ASN A 26 -11.71 -0.42 6.99
C ASN A 26 -11.74 -1.81 7.63
N MET A 27 -11.50 -2.83 6.80
CA MET A 27 -11.03 -4.13 7.27
C MET A 27 -9.53 -4.23 7.03
N THR A 28 -8.79 -4.81 7.97
CA THR A 28 -7.33 -4.95 7.87
C THR A 28 -6.87 -6.38 8.06
N ARG A 29 -5.78 -6.75 7.37
CA ARG A 29 -5.00 -7.96 7.62
C ARG A 29 -3.56 -7.57 7.96
N GLY A 30 -3.14 -7.91 9.18
CA GLY A 30 -1.79 -7.62 9.69
C GLY A 30 -0.73 -8.61 9.23
N PHE A 31 0.47 -8.09 9.01
CA PHE A 31 1.75 -8.80 8.90
C PHE A 31 2.76 -8.07 9.81
N GLU A 32 4.00 -8.53 9.88
CA GLU A 32 4.98 -8.02 10.86
C GLU A 32 5.18 -6.49 10.78
N ARG A 33 5.64 -5.99 9.62
CA ARG A 33 5.97 -4.57 9.41
C ARG A 33 5.05 -3.87 8.41
N PHE A 34 3.96 -4.52 8.04
CA PHE A 34 2.98 -3.98 7.13
C PHE A 34 1.60 -4.57 7.37
N HIS A 35 0.56 -3.92 6.87
CA HIS A 35 -0.77 -4.50 6.80
C HIS A 35 -1.46 -4.10 5.50
N ILE A 36 -2.44 -4.91 5.10
CA ILE A 36 -3.33 -4.58 3.99
C ILE A 36 -4.61 -4.03 4.61
N SER A 37 -5.05 -2.85 4.18
CA SER A 37 -6.29 -2.20 4.61
C SER A 37 -7.23 -2.05 3.43
N TYR A 38 -8.45 -2.55 3.54
CA TYR A 38 -9.48 -2.43 2.53
C TYR A 38 -10.63 -1.58 3.04
N ASN A 39 -11.01 -0.56 2.27
CA ASN A 39 -12.15 0.31 2.54
C ASN A 39 -13.16 0.17 1.40
N SER A 40 -14.37 -0.31 1.69
CA SER A 40 -15.45 -0.42 0.72
C SER A 40 -16.33 0.82 0.61
N SER A 41 -15.97 1.89 1.32
CA SER A 41 -16.74 3.13 1.32
C SER A 41 -16.20 4.09 0.26
N SER A 42 -17.09 4.52 -0.63
CA SER A 42 -16.81 5.60 -1.57
C SER A 42 -16.86 6.99 -0.94
N ALA A 43 -17.31 7.13 0.32
CA ALA A 43 -17.52 8.44 0.96
C ALA A 43 -16.21 9.24 1.14
N GLY A 44 -15.09 8.55 1.39
CA GLY A 44 -13.78 9.20 1.56
C GLY A 44 -12.99 9.34 0.26
N TYR A 45 -12.91 8.25 -0.51
CA TYR A 45 -11.99 8.15 -1.65
C TYR A 45 -12.68 8.24 -3.02
N GLY A 46 -14.01 8.30 -3.06
CA GLY A 46 -14.82 8.26 -4.28
C GLY A 46 -15.05 6.86 -4.85
N CYS A 47 -14.34 5.84 -4.34
CA CYS A 47 -14.48 4.43 -4.67
C CYS A 47 -13.94 3.56 -3.53
N ASP A 48 -14.07 2.24 -3.68
CA ASP A 48 -13.34 1.29 -2.84
C ASP A 48 -11.83 1.57 -2.93
N THR A 49 -11.09 1.31 -1.86
CA THR A 49 -9.62 1.39 -1.89
C THR A 49 -8.99 0.22 -1.19
N THR A 50 -7.80 -0.14 -1.66
CA THR A 50 -6.91 -1.10 -1.01
C THR A 50 -5.58 -0.41 -0.76
N ALA A 51 -5.18 -0.35 0.51
CA ALA A 51 -3.94 0.24 0.93
C ALA A 51 -2.97 -0.84 1.43
N LEU A 52 -1.72 -0.75 0.99
CA LEU A 52 -0.58 -1.36 1.66
C LEU A 52 -0.02 -0.32 2.63
N VAL A 53 0.01 -0.65 3.92
CA VAL A 53 0.42 0.27 4.97
C VAL A 53 1.69 -0.22 5.64
N LEU A 54 2.75 0.58 5.63
CA LEU A 54 4.07 0.23 6.20
C LEU A 54 4.23 0.82 7.59
N ASP A 55 4.61 -0.01 8.58
CA ASP A 55 4.78 0.36 10.00
C ASP A 55 3.65 1.26 10.54
N GLY A 56 2.41 1.05 10.07
CA GLY A 56 1.22 1.80 10.47
C GLY A 56 1.18 3.28 10.06
N ARG A 57 2.08 3.73 9.17
CA ARG A 57 2.28 5.15 8.87
C ARG A 57 2.38 5.50 7.39
N VAL A 58 2.99 4.67 6.56
CA VAL A 58 3.16 4.99 5.14
C VAL A 58 2.07 4.30 4.34
N PHE A 59 1.23 5.07 3.64
CA PHE A 59 0.04 4.56 2.95
C PHE A 59 0.23 4.52 1.44
N PHE A 60 0.41 3.31 0.90
CA PHE A 60 0.39 3.03 -0.54
C PHE A 60 -1.01 2.62 -0.95
N VAL A 61 -1.80 3.57 -1.44
CA VAL A 61 -3.23 3.40 -1.71
C VAL A 61 -3.50 3.22 -3.20
N LEU A 62 -4.19 2.14 -3.55
CA LEU A 62 -4.77 1.89 -4.88
C LEU A 62 -6.28 2.11 -4.84
N ASN A 63 -6.81 2.69 -5.92
CA ASN A 63 -8.24 2.72 -6.18
C ASN A 63 -8.72 1.31 -6.56
N GLY A 64 -9.81 0.85 -5.96
CA GLY A 64 -10.43 -0.44 -6.18
C GLY A 64 -10.10 -1.50 -5.12
N ASP A 65 -10.69 -2.67 -5.33
CA ASP A 65 -10.53 -3.86 -4.49
C ASP A 65 -9.41 -4.75 -5.02
N HIS A 66 -8.29 -4.75 -4.30
CA HIS A 66 -7.09 -5.56 -4.56
C HIS A 66 -6.74 -6.44 -3.36
N ALA A 67 -7.67 -6.61 -2.40
CA ALA A 67 -7.41 -7.27 -1.13
C ALA A 67 -6.97 -8.73 -1.32
N CYS A 68 -7.61 -9.45 -2.25
CA CYS A 68 -7.28 -10.83 -2.61
C CYS A 68 -5.88 -10.94 -3.22
N ASP A 69 -5.55 -10.08 -4.19
CA ASP A 69 -4.28 -10.12 -4.91
C ASP A 69 -3.11 -9.75 -3.99
N MET A 70 -3.24 -8.66 -3.23
CA MET A 70 -2.22 -8.29 -2.23
C MET A 70 -2.03 -9.38 -1.18
N THR A 71 -3.10 -10.03 -0.75
CA THR A 71 -3.02 -11.12 0.23
C THR A 71 -2.29 -12.35 -0.32
N LYS A 72 -2.58 -12.74 -1.56
CA LYS A 72 -1.87 -13.84 -2.23
C LYS A 72 -0.39 -13.51 -2.42
N ALA A 73 -0.09 -12.27 -2.82
CA ALA A 73 1.28 -11.81 -3.01
C ALA A 73 2.04 -11.77 -1.68
N ALA A 74 1.40 -11.30 -0.60
CA ALA A 74 1.96 -11.35 0.75
C ALA A 74 2.29 -12.78 1.19
N ALA A 75 1.40 -13.74 0.90
CA ALA A 75 1.64 -15.15 1.23
C ALA A 75 2.80 -15.76 0.41
N ALA A 76 3.01 -15.30 -0.82
CA ALA A 76 4.04 -15.84 -1.71
C ALA A 76 5.43 -15.22 -1.48
N ARG A 77 5.50 -13.91 -1.28
CA ARG A 77 6.76 -13.14 -1.26
C ARG A 77 6.81 -12.08 -0.15
N GLY A 78 5.90 -12.12 0.81
CA GLY A 78 5.84 -11.09 1.86
C GLY A 78 5.61 -9.69 1.29
N ILE A 79 6.29 -8.70 1.88
CA ILE A 79 6.15 -7.31 1.49
C ILE A 79 6.54 -7.06 0.03
N ASP A 80 7.56 -7.75 -0.49
CA ASP A 80 8.01 -7.61 -1.87
C ASP A 80 6.89 -7.95 -2.87
N GLY A 81 6.11 -9.00 -2.58
CA GLY A 81 4.96 -9.36 -3.41
C GLY A 81 3.88 -8.28 -3.40
N CYS A 82 3.63 -7.64 -2.26
CA CYS A 82 2.68 -6.53 -2.21
C CYS A 82 3.19 -5.29 -2.97
N ILE A 83 4.49 -5.05 -2.96
CA ILE A 83 5.11 -3.99 -3.76
C ILE A 83 4.99 -4.29 -5.25
N ASP A 84 5.18 -5.53 -5.69
CA ASP A 84 4.94 -5.93 -7.08
C ASP A 84 3.51 -5.60 -7.51
N VAL A 85 2.51 -5.98 -6.70
CA VAL A 85 1.09 -5.70 -6.96
C VAL A 85 0.84 -4.19 -7.07
N PHE A 86 1.47 -3.39 -6.22
CA PHE A 86 1.34 -1.93 -6.24
C PHE A 86 1.97 -1.32 -7.50
N ILE A 87 3.18 -1.74 -7.87
CA ILE A 87 3.87 -1.29 -9.08
C ILE A 87 3.08 -1.64 -10.33
N ASP A 88 2.59 -2.89 -10.45
CA ASP A 88 1.79 -3.36 -11.60
C ASP A 88 0.51 -2.55 -11.79
N ARG A 89 0.05 -1.86 -10.74
CA ARG A 89 -1.20 -1.10 -10.70
C ARG A 89 -0.95 0.38 -10.40
N ILE A 90 0.26 0.88 -10.61
CA ILE A 90 0.66 2.24 -10.23
C ILE A 90 -0.24 3.32 -10.85
N GLU A 91 -0.75 3.08 -12.05
CA GLU A 91 -1.71 3.96 -12.75
C GLU A 91 -3.06 4.09 -12.03
N SER A 92 -3.41 3.13 -11.17
CA SER A 92 -4.59 3.16 -10.32
C SER A 92 -4.30 3.70 -8.91
N ALA A 93 -3.08 4.19 -8.65
CA ALA A 93 -2.75 4.80 -7.37
C ALA A 93 -3.68 5.99 -7.08
N SER A 94 -4.22 5.99 -5.87
CA SER A 94 -5.10 7.07 -5.42
C SER A 94 -4.32 8.38 -5.32
N ARG A 95 -5.00 9.52 -5.55
CA ARG A 95 -4.43 10.85 -5.26
C ARG A 95 -4.01 11.04 -3.79
N HIS A 96 -4.56 10.21 -2.89
CA HIS A 96 -4.26 10.19 -1.46
C HIS A 96 -3.13 9.22 -1.10
N SER A 97 -2.49 8.59 -2.08
CA SER A 97 -1.39 7.66 -1.88
C SER A 97 -0.08 8.41 -1.65
N GLU A 98 0.70 7.98 -0.66
CA GLU A 98 1.93 8.67 -0.21
C GLU A 98 3.20 8.18 -0.90
N HIS A 99 3.08 7.24 -1.84
CA HIS A 99 4.20 6.61 -2.53
C HIS A 99 5.22 7.59 -3.11
N LYS A 100 4.82 8.76 -3.61
CA LYS A 100 5.75 9.79 -4.13
C LYS A 100 6.60 10.45 -3.03
N MET A 101 6.02 10.72 -1.87
CA MET A 101 6.78 11.22 -0.70
C MET A 101 7.70 10.13 -0.17
N ALA A 102 7.20 8.90 -0.06
CA ALA A 102 7.93 7.75 0.47
C ALA A 102 9.16 7.34 -0.37
N ILE A 103 9.23 7.74 -1.64
CA ILE A 103 10.38 7.49 -2.54
C ILE A 103 11.19 8.77 -2.84
N GLY A 104 10.91 9.88 -2.14
CA GLY A 104 11.69 11.12 -2.25
C GLY A 104 11.43 11.95 -3.51
N LEU A 105 10.32 11.73 -4.23
CA LEU A 105 9.95 12.57 -5.38
C LEU A 105 9.26 13.87 -4.98
N THR A 106 8.71 13.95 -3.78
CA THR A 106 8.09 15.14 -3.21
C THR A 106 8.59 15.36 -1.78
N ASN A 107 8.38 16.56 -1.23
CA ASN A 107 8.82 16.92 0.11
C ASN A 107 8.30 15.92 1.16
N ASP A 108 9.18 15.42 2.03
CA ASP A 108 8.86 14.44 3.06
C ASP A 108 8.73 15.11 4.43
N GLU A 109 7.61 15.77 4.66
CA GLU A 109 7.35 16.51 5.92
C GLU A 109 7.15 15.59 7.13
N PHE A 110 6.91 14.29 6.90
CA PHE A 110 6.52 13.32 7.93
C PHE A 110 7.55 12.20 8.14
N GLY A 111 8.69 12.23 7.46
CA GLY A 111 9.70 11.18 7.55
C GLY A 111 9.20 9.81 7.04
N LEU A 112 8.41 9.82 5.97
CA LEU A 112 7.88 8.64 5.30
C LEU A 112 8.98 7.87 4.56
N MET A 113 9.92 8.56 3.92
CA MET A 113 10.98 7.91 3.13
C MET A 113 11.92 7.06 3.98
N PRO A 114 12.45 7.52 5.13
CA PRO A 114 13.24 6.66 6.02
C PRO A 114 12.49 5.39 6.45
N THR A 115 11.18 5.50 6.62
CA THR A 115 10.31 4.38 7.03
C THR A 115 10.12 3.40 5.91
N ALA A 116 9.78 3.90 4.72
CA ALA A 116 9.66 3.08 3.54
C ALA A 116 10.98 2.34 3.28
N LEU A 117 12.12 3.05 3.27
CA LEU A 117 13.45 2.45 3.11
C LEU A 117 13.71 1.34 4.15
N ALA A 118 13.37 1.59 5.42
CA ALA A 118 13.56 0.60 6.48
C ALA A 118 12.66 -0.64 6.32
N VAL A 119 11.46 -0.52 5.74
CA VAL A 119 10.49 -1.62 5.61
C VAL A 119 10.68 -2.38 4.30
N ILE A 120 10.82 -1.68 3.17
CA ILE A 120 10.81 -2.29 1.82
C ILE A 120 12.21 -2.35 1.20
N GLY A 121 13.22 -1.72 1.80
CA GLY A 121 14.59 -1.74 1.30
C GLY A 121 14.83 -0.86 0.08
N GLU A 122 16.11 -0.60 -0.20
CA GLU A 122 16.55 0.28 -1.29
C GLU A 122 16.11 -0.22 -2.67
N GLU A 123 16.16 -1.53 -2.90
CA GLU A 123 15.76 -2.13 -4.18
C GLU A 123 14.30 -1.78 -4.53
N ASN A 124 13.36 -1.95 -3.60
CA ASN A 124 11.95 -1.62 -3.87
C ASN A 124 11.72 -0.12 -3.99
N ILE A 125 12.49 0.72 -3.28
CA ILE A 125 12.45 2.18 -3.47
C ILE A 125 12.83 2.52 -4.91
N LEU A 126 13.91 1.94 -5.44
CA LEU A 126 14.36 2.17 -6.82
C LEU A 126 13.35 1.64 -7.85
N ARG A 127 12.75 0.47 -7.60
CA ARG A 127 11.71 -0.10 -8.46
C ARG A 127 10.47 0.79 -8.52
N LEU A 128 10.02 1.33 -7.38
CA LEU A 128 8.91 2.29 -7.31
C LEU A 128 9.26 3.61 -8.01
N LEU A 129 10.47 4.14 -7.79
CA LEU A 129 10.94 5.35 -8.45
C LEU A 129 10.91 5.19 -9.98
N SER A 130 11.43 4.08 -10.48
CA SER A 130 11.37 3.70 -11.89
C SER A 130 9.93 3.63 -12.41
N ALA A 131 9.04 2.94 -11.71
CA ALA A 131 7.64 2.80 -12.10
C ALA A 131 6.88 4.14 -12.13
N VAL A 132 7.15 5.04 -11.17
CA VAL A 132 6.47 6.34 -11.07
C VAL A 132 7.01 7.35 -12.08
N THR A 133 8.30 7.29 -12.42
CA THR A 133 8.94 8.24 -13.35
C THR A 133 8.93 7.77 -14.80
N GLY A 134 8.64 6.48 -15.05
CA GLY A 134 8.73 5.87 -16.38
C GLY A 134 10.17 5.56 -16.82
N ASN A 135 11.17 5.80 -15.98
CA ASN A 135 12.58 5.61 -16.29
C ASN A 135 13.06 4.22 -15.84
N ALA A 136 12.72 3.19 -16.61
CA ALA A 136 13.14 1.83 -16.30
C ALA A 136 14.62 1.51 -16.60
N GLN A 137 15.43 2.43 -17.16
CA GLN A 137 16.78 2.08 -17.65
C GLN A 137 17.96 3.03 -17.39
N ASP A 138 17.81 4.19 -16.75
CA ASP A 138 18.93 5.18 -16.76
C ASP A 138 19.82 5.25 -15.50
N PHE A 139 19.63 4.40 -14.49
CA PHE A 139 20.41 4.51 -13.24
C PHE A 139 21.77 3.80 -13.23
N PHE A 140 22.06 2.92 -14.20
CA PHE A 140 23.37 2.26 -14.30
C PHE A 140 24.39 2.99 -15.20
N SER A 141 24.02 4.11 -15.83
CA SER A 141 24.88 4.80 -16.80
C SER A 141 25.71 5.97 -16.22
N VAL A 142 25.61 6.30 -14.93
CA VAL A 142 26.42 7.38 -14.36
C VAL A 142 27.08 6.94 -13.07
N ARG A 143 28.18 6.20 -13.21
CA ARG A 143 29.28 6.21 -12.25
C ARG A 143 30.58 6.33 -13.05
N TYR A 144 31.08 7.57 -13.16
CA TYR A 144 32.50 7.84 -13.36
C TYR A 144 33.22 7.69 -12.02
#